data_AF-A0A958S951-F1
#
_entry.id   AF-A0A958S951-F1
#
_cell.length_a   1.000
_cell.length_b   1.000
_cell.length_c   1.000
_cell.angle_alpha   90.00
_cell.angle_beta   90.00
_cell.angle_gamma   90.00
#
_symmetry.space_group_name_H-M   'P 1'
#
loop_
_entity.id
_entity.type
_entity.pdbx_description
1 polymer ?
#
loop_
_entity_poly.entity_id
_entity_poly.type
_entity_poly.pdbx_seq_one_letter_code
_entity_poly.pdbx_strand_id
1 'polypeptide(L)'
;MKSFFFIIITCFLFLFACKKDAETIVPTKGYSYTGLEVGNYVIYDVDSIFYDDFDQSVNPFYFQIKEVVDSKYIDGEGEEAFKIIR
;
A
#
# COMPACT_ATOMS: atom_id res chain seq x y z
N MET A 1 -39.59 27.32 40.59
CA MET A 1 -38.18 27.71 40.37
C MET A 1 -37.21 26.53 40.53
N LYS A 2 -37.26 25.75 41.63
CA LYS A 2 -36.35 24.60 41.85
C LYS A 2 -36.44 23.49 40.78
N SER A 3 -37.65 23.16 40.32
CA SER A 3 -37.86 22.15 39.25
C SER A 3 -37.31 22.59 37.88
N PHE A 4 -37.40 23.87 37.54
CA PHE A 4 -36.86 24.41 36.29
C PHE A 4 -35.32 24.38 36.27
N PHE A 5 -34.70 24.60 37.44
CA PHE A 5 -33.26 24.50 37.62
C PHE A 5 -32.73 23.07 37.40
N PHE A 6 -33.46 22.05 37.86
CA PHE A 6 -33.11 20.65 37.62
C PHE A 6 -33.20 20.26 36.14
N ILE A 7 -34.15 20.81 35.38
CA ILE A 7 -34.29 20.54 33.94
C ILE A 7 -33.10 21.12 33.16
N ILE A 8 -32.66 22.32 33.51
CA ILE A 8 -31.51 22.98 32.86
C ILE A 8 -30.21 22.20 33.12
N ILE A 9 -30.00 21.74 34.37
CA ILE A 9 -28.84 20.91 34.73
C ILE A 9 -28.82 19.59 33.95
N THR A 10 -29.97 18.92 33.86
CA THR A 10 -30.09 17.66 33.10
C THR A 10 -29.82 17.89 31.61
N CYS A 11 -30.29 19.00 31.04
CA CYS A 11 -30.03 19.35 29.65
C CYS A 11 -28.54 19.63 29.37
N PHE A 12 -27.85 20.26 30.34
CA PHE A 12 -26.42 20.56 30.21
C PHE A 12 -25.54 19.30 30.24
N LEU A 13 -25.96 18.26 30.95
CA LEU A 13 -25.26 16.98 31.00
C LEU A 13 -25.26 16.22 29.66
N PHE A 14 -26.27 16.44 28.80
CA PHE A 14 -26.31 15.82 27.46
C PHE A 14 -25.31 16.45 26.48
N LEU A 15 -24.80 17.66 26.73
CA LEU A 15 -23.80 18.31 25.88
C LEU A 15 -22.38 17.75 26.09
N PHE A 16 -22.14 17.06 27.20
CA PHE A 16 -20.87 16.37 27.48
C PHE A 16 -20.94 14.86 27.17
N ALA A 17 -21.99 14.41 26.45
CA ALA A 17 -22.06 13.04 25.99
C ALA A 17 -20.86 12.73 25.08
N CYS A 18 -20.06 11.76 25.50
CA CYS A 18 -18.81 11.36 24.86
C CYS A 18 -19.08 11.03 23.38
N LYS A 19 -18.42 11.75 22.48
CA LYS A 19 -18.39 11.39 21.06
C LYS A 19 -17.46 10.18 20.94
N LYS A 20 -17.97 9.09 20.38
CA LYS A 20 -17.12 7.97 20.00
C LYS A 20 -16.29 8.44 18.83
N ASP A 21 -14.99 8.61 19.03
CA ASP A 21 -14.08 8.79 17.92
C ASP A 21 -14.16 7.52 17.08
N ALA A 22 -14.63 7.66 15.84
CA ALA A 22 -14.55 6.58 14.88
C ALA A 22 -13.07 6.46 14.51
N GLU A 23 -12.34 5.59 15.21
CA GLU A 23 -11.04 5.14 14.75
C GLU A 23 -11.26 4.44 13.40
N THR A 24 -11.07 5.21 12.33
CA THR A 24 -10.93 4.65 11.00
C THR A 24 -9.58 3.96 10.99
N ILE A 25 -9.59 2.67 11.29
CA ILE A 25 -8.43 1.81 11.10
C ILE A 25 -8.21 1.74 9.59
N VAL A 26 -7.42 2.67 9.05
CA VAL A 26 -6.96 2.58 7.67
C VAL A 26 -5.97 1.42 7.65
N PRO A 27 -6.27 0.30 6.97
CA PRO A 27 -5.33 -0.80 6.89
C PRO A 27 -4.06 -0.26 6.22
N THR A 28 -2.97 -0.24 6.97
CA THR A 28 -1.67 0.13 6.41
C THR A 28 -1.31 -0.96 5.40
N LYS A 29 -1.24 -0.62 4.10
CA LYS A 29 -0.99 -1.57 3.01
C LYS A 29 0.41 -2.25 3.04
N GLY A 30 1.18 -2.07 4.12
CA GLY A 30 2.47 -2.71 4.32
C GLY A 30 3.61 -2.16 3.46
N TYR A 31 3.41 -1.03 2.77
CA TYR A 31 4.41 -0.43 1.86
C TYR A 31 5.66 0.11 2.56
N SER A 32 5.74 0.04 3.89
CA SER A 32 6.91 0.45 4.67
C SER A 32 8.09 -0.53 4.58
N TYR A 33 7.92 -1.71 3.97
CA TYR A 33 8.94 -2.76 3.97
C TYR A 33 10.18 -2.43 3.14
N THR A 34 10.05 -1.64 2.07
CA THR A 34 11.19 -1.08 1.34
C THR A 34 10.75 0.21 0.65
N GLY A 35 11.37 1.35 0.97
CA GLY A 35 11.10 2.61 0.27
C GLY A 35 11.55 2.49 -1.19
N LEU A 36 10.61 2.33 -2.11
CA LEU A 36 10.88 2.54 -3.53
C LEU A 36 11.24 4.01 -3.70
N GLU A 37 12.47 4.29 -4.12
CA GLU A 37 12.92 5.65 -4.45
C GLU A 37 13.25 5.70 -5.93
N VAL A 38 12.86 6.79 -6.59
CA VAL A 38 13.15 7.01 -8.00
C VAL A 38 14.67 7.01 -8.21
N GLY A 39 15.13 6.23 -9.19
CA GLY A 39 16.55 6.00 -9.47
C GLY A 39 17.13 4.74 -8.84
N ASN A 40 16.47 4.15 -7.83
CA ASN A 40 16.87 2.84 -7.31
C ASN A 40 16.70 1.77 -8.39
N TYR A 41 17.55 0.74 -8.32
CA TYR A 41 17.48 -0.39 -9.22
C TYR A 41 17.85 -1.70 -8.52
N VAL A 42 17.35 -2.80 -9.06
CA VAL A 42 17.71 -4.15 -8.65
C VAL A 42 18.21 -4.89 -9.88
N ILE A 43 19.30 -5.65 -9.74
CA ILE A 43 19.77 -6.58 -10.77
C ILE A 43 19.49 -7.99 -10.26
N TYR A 44 18.73 -8.75 -11.03
CA TYR A 44 18.42 -10.14 -10.76
C TYR A 44 19.29 -11.03 -11.64
N ASP A 45 19.98 -11.98 -11.02
CA ASP A 45 20.52 -13.14 -11.71
C ASP A 45 19.38 -14.14 -11.92
N VAL A 46 19.07 -14.45 -13.17
CA VAL A 46 17.93 -15.29 -13.55
C VAL A 46 18.43 -16.52 -14.30
N ASP A 47 17.89 -17.68 -13.91
CA ASP A 47 17.97 -18.91 -14.67
C ASP A 47 16.60 -19.26 -15.28
N SER A 48 16.64 -19.89 -16.46
CA SER A 48 15.45 -20.41 -17.12
C SER A 48 15.81 -21.71 -17.82
N ILE A 49 14.97 -22.72 -17.66
CA ILE A 49 15.16 -24.02 -18.33
C ILE A 49 14.02 -24.19 -19.31
N PHE A 50 14.35 -24.29 -20.60
CA PHE A 50 13.39 -24.50 -21.67
C PHE A 50 13.51 -25.94 -22.19
N TYR A 51 12.38 -26.63 -22.26
CA TYR A 51 12.31 -27.94 -22.90
C TYR A 51 11.75 -27.80 -24.31
N ASP A 52 12.43 -28.39 -25.29
CA ASP A 52 11.99 -28.44 -26.69
C ASP A 52 11.39 -29.82 -27.00
N ASP A 53 10.09 -29.86 -27.24
CA ASP A 53 9.36 -31.10 -27.54
C ASP A 53 9.73 -31.71 -28.91
N PHE A 54 10.29 -30.92 -29.83
CA PHE A 54 10.61 -31.37 -31.19
C PHE A 54 11.84 -32.26 -31.24
N ASP A 55 12.91 -31.86 -30.56
CA ASP A 55 14.18 -32.61 -30.51
C ASP A 55 14.47 -33.22 -29.13
N GLN A 56 13.55 -33.06 -28.17
CA GLN A 56 13.63 -33.54 -26.78
C GLN A 56 14.83 -32.94 -26.01
N SER A 57 15.31 -31.76 -26.43
CA SER A 57 16.42 -31.07 -25.77
C SER A 57 15.97 -30.27 -24.54
N VAL A 58 16.87 -30.16 -23.57
CA VAL A 58 16.72 -29.29 -22.39
C VAL A 58 17.78 -28.20 -22.48
N ASN A 59 17.34 -26.95 -22.61
CA ASN A 59 18.20 -25.79 -22.82
C ASN A 59 18.17 -24.87 -21.60
N PRO A 60 19.25 -24.79 -20.81
CA PRO A 60 19.38 -23.82 -19.73
C PRO A 60 19.83 -22.45 -20.27
N PHE A 61 19.23 -21.39 -19.76
CA PHE A 61 19.56 -19.99 -20.02
C PHE A 61 19.91 -19.30 -18.71
N TYR A 62 20.96 -18.50 -18.75
CA TYR A 62 21.40 -17.67 -17.62
C TYR A 62 21.57 -16.25 -18.13
N PHE A 63 20.89 -15.31 -17.49
CA PHE A 63 20.92 -13.91 -17.88
C PHE A 63 20.62 -13.00 -16.70
N GLN A 64 20.94 -11.71 -16.87
CA GLN A 64 20.66 -10.69 -15.88
C GLN A 64 19.50 -9.82 -16.32
N ILE A 65 18.67 -9.45 -15.36
CA ILE A 65 17.59 -8.50 -15.53
C ILE A 65 17.85 -7.31 -14.63
N LYS A 66 17.87 -6.10 -15.20
CA LYS A 66 17.91 -4.87 -14.41
C LYS A 66 16.53 -4.25 -14.37
N GLU A 67 16.00 -3.99 -13.18
CA GLU A 67 14.77 -3.24 -13.00
C GLU A 67 15.07 -1.90 -12.33
N VAL A 68 14.55 -0.81 -12.86
CA VAL A 68 14.78 0.56 -12.38
C VAL A 68 13.46 1.20 -11.98
N VAL A 69 13.44 1.87 -10.83
CA VAL A 69 12.35 2.75 -10.40
C VAL A 69 12.43 4.04 -11.21
N ASP A 70 11.65 4.15 -12.27
CA ASP A 70 11.73 5.21 -13.27
C ASP A 70 11.08 6.52 -12.78
N SER A 71 9.82 6.44 -12.37
CA SER A 71 9.02 7.62 -12.05
C SER A 71 7.85 7.29 -11.14
N LYS A 72 7.20 8.34 -10.62
CA LYS A 72 5.95 8.26 -9.85
C LYS A 72 4.78 8.77 -10.68
N TYR A 73 3.61 8.18 -10.49
CA TYR A 73 2.37 8.64 -11.11
C TYR A 73 1.17 8.40 -10.20
N ILE A 74 0.05 9.06 -10.49
CA ILE A 74 -1.22 8.79 -9.81
C ILE A 74 -1.96 7.69 -10.56
N ASP A 75 -2.31 6.61 -9.87
CA ASP A 75 -2.98 5.47 -10.46
C ASP A 75 -4.50 5.68 -10.62
N GLY A 76 -5.21 4.62 -11.02
CA GLY A 76 -6.66 4.66 -11.21
C GLY A 76 -7.47 4.80 -9.92
N GLU A 77 -6.85 4.55 -8.76
CA GLU A 77 -7.47 4.71 -7.43
C GLU A 77 -7.17 6.09 -6.82
N GLY A 78 -6.34 6.90 -7.48
CA GLY A 78 -5.93 8.21 -6.99
C GLY A 78 -4.73 8.17 -6.04
N GLU A 79 -3.99 7.05 -6.01
CA GLU A 79 -2.84 6.85 -5.13
C GLU A 79 -1.50 7.05 -5.87
N GLU A 80 -0.44 7.39 -5.12
CA GLU A 80 0.91 7.46 -5.68
C GLU A 80 1.46 6.05 -5.93
N ALA A 81 1.73 5.75 -7.20
CA ALA A 81 2.33 4.50 -7.66
C ALA A 81 3.70 4.76 -8.31
N PHE A 82 4.54 3.72 -8.32
CA PHE A 82 5.86 3.75 -8.96
C PHE A 82 5.83 2.99 -10.28
N LYS A 83 6.44 3.58 -11.31
CA LYS A 83 6.68 2.93 -12.59
C LYS A 83 8.04 2.23 -12.55
N ILE A 84 8.03 0.92 -12.79
CA ILE A 84 9.24 0.09 -12.90
C ILE A 84 9.50 -0.22 -14.37
N ILE A 85 10.74 -0.04 -14.82
CA ILE A 85 11.18 -0.38 -16.18
C ILE A 85 12.26 -1.45 -16.13
N ARG A 86 12.35 -2.27 -17.18
CA ARG A 86 13.31 -3.36 -17.37
C ARG A 86 14.16 -3.10 -18.61
#